data_AF-A0A914CI27-F1
#
_entry.id   AF-A0A914CI27-F1
#
_cell.length_a   1.000
_cell.length_b   1.000
_cell.length_c   1.000
_cell.angle_alpha   90.00
_cell.angle_beta   90.00
_cell.angle_gamma   90.00
#
_symmetry.space_group_name_H-M   'P 1'
#
loop_
_entity.id
_entity.type
_entity.pdbx_description
1 polymer ?
#
loop_
_entity_poly.entity_id
_entity_poly.type
_entity_poly.pdbx_seq_one_letter_code
_entity_poly.pdbx_strand_id
1 'polypeptide(L)'
;METPLWILAYGAFGTCVGFWIMGHRVIKTVGTKFTEINPYCGFVVELGSAITVVIASKLGIPVSLSLCIVGSVVAVGMVRGSVPVNWPLFRNVFIAWVVTFPLSGLFSVIFMAILKYFFL
;
A
#
# COMPACT_ATOMS: atom_id res chain seq x y z
N MET A 1 5.34 22.64 -11.92
CA MET A 1 5.82 22.53 -10.52
C MET A 1 7.17 21.85 -10.57
N GLU A 2 8.25 22.62 -10.53
CA GLU A 2 9.60 22.04 -10.41
C GLU A 2 9.77 21.61 -8.94
N THR A 3 9.55 20.33 -8.67
CA THR A 3 9.88 19.77 -7.36
C THR A 3 11.40 19.73 -7.25
N PRO A 4 12.01 20.39 -6.24
CA PRO A 4 13.46 20.40 -6.11
C PRO A 4 13.99 18.98 -5.90
N LEU A 5 15.05 18.63 -6.63
CA LEU A 5 15.63 17.27 -6.67
C LEU A 5 15.94 16.73 -5.27
N TRP A 6 16.36 17.59 -4.34
CA TRP A 6 16.72 17.21 -2.99
C TRP A 6 15.55 16.62 -2.18
N ILE A 7 14.32 17.13 -2.36
CA ILE A 7 13.13 16.59 -1.68
C ILE A 7 12.81 15.19 -2.21
N LEU A 8 12.99 14.97 -3.51
CA LEU A 8 12.78 13.67 -4.15
C LEU A 8 13.81 12.65 -3.64
N ALA A 9 15.08 13.04 -3.54
CA ALA A 9 16.14 12.20 -3.00
C ALA A 9 15.90 11.84 -1.52
N TYR A 10 15.49 12.81 -0.71
CA TYR A 10 15.16 12.60 0.70
C TYR A 10 13.97 11.63 0.86
N GLY A 11 12.90 11.83 0.08
CA GLY A 11 11.74 10.95 0.09
C GLY A 11 12.08 9.52 -0.32
N ALA A 12 12.83 9.35 -1.42
CA ALA A 12 13.28 8.05 -1.90
C ALA A 12 14.12 7.33 -0.82
N PHE A 13 15.09 8.04 -0.23
CA PHE A 13 15.91 7.48 0.84
C PHE A 13 15.08 7.04 2.05
N GLY A 14 14.17 7.89 2.53
CA GLY A 14 13.27 7.57 3.63
C GLY A 14 12.40 6.34 3.37
N THR A 15 11.87 6.20 2.15
CA THR A 15 11.08 5.01 1.77
C THR A 15 11.93 3.74 1.75
N CYS A 16 13.16 3.79 1.24
CA CYS A 16 14.08 2.65 1.24
C CYS A 16 14.41 2.19 2.67
N VAL A 17 14.74 3.13 3.55
CA VAL A 17 15.04 2.81 4.96
C VAL A 17 13.82 2.23 5.67
N GLY A 18 12.64 2.84 5.49
CA GLY A 18 11.39 2.34 6.08
C GLY A 18 11.05 0.92 5.60
N PHE A 19 11.23 0.66 4.31
CA PHE A 19 11.01 -0.67 3.73
C PHE A 19 11.98 -1.71 4.29
N TRP A 20 13.24 -1.34 4.50
CA TRP A 20 14.22 -2.25 5.08
C TRP A 20 13.85 -2.64 6.52
N ILE A 21 13.40 -1.69 7.34
CA ILE A 21 13.10 -1.92 8.76
C ILE A 21 11.82 -2.75 8.94
N MET A 22 10.74 -2.43 8.20
CA MET A 22 9.41 -3.01 8.47
C MET A 22 8.75 -3.71 7.27
N GLY A 23 9.27 -3.56 6.06
CA GLY A 23 8.68 -4.13 4.83
C GLY A 23 8.57 -5.65 4.88
N HIS A 24 9.52 -6.33 5.54
CA HIS A 24 9.53 -7.79 5.68
C HIS A 24 8.24 -8.39 6.28
N ARG A 25 7.52 -7.66 7.16
CA ARG A 25 6.27 -8.13 7.77
C ARG A 25 5.11 -8.14 6.76
N VAL A 26 5.06 -7.10 5.92
CA VAL A 26 4.02 -6.94 4.90
C VAL A 26 4.25 -7.96 3.78
N ILE A 27 5.49 -8.10 3.31
CA ILE A 27 5.85 -9.09 2.27
C ILE A 27 5.47 -10.50 2.71
N LYS A 28 5.82 -10.88 3.95
CA LYS A 28 5.45 -12.20 4.48
C LYS A 28 3.94 -12.40 4.56
N THR A 29 3.20 -11.38 4.98
CA THR A 29 1.73 -11.45 5.10
C THR A 29 1.07 -11.59 3.73
N VAL A 30 1.48 -10.81 2.74
CA VAL A 30 0.95 -10.87 1.36
C VAL A 30 1.33 -12.18 0.68
N GLY A 31 2.59 -12.61 0.82
CA GLY A 31 3.14 -13.77 0.12
C GLY A 31 2.62 -15.12 0.63
N THR A 32 2.25 -15.23 1.92
CA THR A 32 1.86 -16.52 2.50
C THR A 32 0.44 -16.59 3.03
N LYS A 33 -0.18 -15.47 3.42
CA LYS A 33 -1.49 -15.51 4.12
C LYS A 33 -2.70 -15.21 3.24
N PHE A 34 -2.52 -14.52 2.11
CA PHE A 34 -3.63 -14.15 1.23
C PHE A 34 -4.05 -15.29 0.28
N THR A 35 -3.08 -15.91 -0.38
CA THR A 35 -3.23 -17.06 -1.28
C THR A 35 -1.86 -17.73 -1.41
N GLU A 36 -1.81 -19.02 -1.73
CA GLU A 36 -0.53 -19.66 -2.09
C GLU A 36 -0.03 -19.14 -3.44
N ILE A 37 1.03 -18.33 -3.40
CA ILE A 37 1.62 -17.70 -4.58
C ILE A 37 2.76 -18.58 -5.10
N ASN A 38 2.61 -19.11 -6.32
CA ASN A 38 3.70 -19.72 -7.08
C ASN A 38 4.49 -18.60 -7.81
N PRO A 39 5.78 -18.75 -8.18
CA PRO A 39 6.57 -17.68 -8.80
C PRO A 39 5.92 -17.04 -10.04
N TYR A 40 5.25 -17.81 -10.89
CA TYR A 40 4.53 -17.26 -12.05
C TYR A 40 3.32 -16.41 -11.64
N CYS A 41 2.62 -16.76 -10.56
CA CYS A 41 1.53 -15.94 -10.03
C CYS A 41 2.06 -14.63 -9.47
N GLY A 42 3.19 -14.69 -8.74
CA GLY A 42 3.84 -13.49 -8.20
C GLY A 42 4.22 -12.50 -9.32
N PHE A 43 4.76 -13.02 -10.42
CA PHE A 43 5.09 -12.20 -11.59
C PHE A 43 3.85 -11.53 -12.21
N VAL A 44 2.76 -12.28 -12.39
CA VAL A 44 1.50 -11.74 -12.93
C VAL A 44 0.89 -10.68 -12.00
N VAL A 45 0.94 -10.90 -10.68
CA VAL A 45 0.47 -9.93 -9.68
C VAL A 45 1.26 -8.63 -9.76
N GLU A 46 2.59 -8.72 -9.83
CA GLU A 46 3.46 -7.54 -9.90
C GLU A 46 3.28 -6.79 -11.21
N LEU A 47 3.19 -7.50 -12.34
CA LEU A 47 2.91 -6.88 -13.64
C LEU A 47 1.56 -6.17 -13.66
N GLY A 48 0.49 -6.82 -13.17
CA GLY A 48 -0.84 -6.21 -13.12
C GLY A 48 -0.87 -4.92 -12.27
N SER A 49 -0.20 -4.97 -11.13
CA SER A 49 -0.03 -3.79 -10.26
C SER A 49 0.78 -2.69 -10.94
N ALA A 50 1.95 -3.02 -11.50
CA ALA A 50 2.84 -2.06 -12.15
C ALA A 50 2.17 -1.36 -13.35
N ILE A 51 1.47 -2.11 -14.20
CA ILE A 51 0.72 -1.55 -15.33
C ILE A 51 -0.32 -0.55 -14.83
N THR A 52 -1.08 -0.91 -13.81
CA THR A 52 -2.12 -0.05 -13.22
C THR A 52 -1.52 1.24 -12.65
N VAL A 53 -0.42 1.13 -11.91
CA VAL A 53 0.26 2.28 -11.29
C VAL A 53 0.87 3.19 -12.34
N VAL A 54 1.50 2.64 -13.38
CA VAL A 54 2.10 3.45 -14.45
C VAL A 54 1.03 4.21 -15.23
N ILE A 55 -0.09 3.57 -15.58
CA ILE A 55 -1.21 4.23 -16.27
C ILE A 55 -1.77 5.36 -15.39
N ALA A 56 -2.05 5.08 -14.12
CA ALA A 56 -2.56 6.09 -13.19
C ALA A 56 -1.58 7.26 -12.98
N SER A 57 -0.28 6.96 -12.88
CA SER A 57 0.78 7.97 -12.76
C SER A 57 0.86 8.85 -13.99
N LYS A 58 0.65 8.30 -15.19
CA LYS A 58 0.58 9.08 -16.44
C LYS A 58 -0.65 9.98 -16.51
N LEU A 59 -1.74 9.57 -15.89
CA LEU A 59 -2.97 10.38 -15.75
C LEU A 59 -2.87 11.43 -14.62
N GLY A 60 -1.79 11.43 -13.84
CA GLY A 60 -1.60 12.34 -12.71
C GLY A 60 -2.49 12.03 -11.50
N ILE A 61 -3.09 10.84 -11.45
CA ILE A 61 -3.98 10.43 -10.36
C ILE A 61 -3.12 9.73 -9.28
N PRO A 62 -3.10 10.23 -8.03
CA PRO A 62 -2.38 9.56 -6.95
C PRO A 62 -3.11 8.27 -6.58
N VAL A 63 -2.52 7.12 -6.92
CA VAL A 63 -3.05 5.80 -6.59
C VAL A 63 -2.27 5.15 -5.45
N SER A 64 -2.97 4.34 -4.66
CA SER A 64 -2.35 3.54 -3.61
C SER A 64 -1.84 2.21 -4.19
N LEU A 65 -0.52 2.03 -4.19
CA LEU A 65 0.14 0.78 -4.60
C LEU A 65 -0.39 -0.43 -3.83
N SER A 66 -0.78 -0.25 -2.56
CA SER A 66 -1.32 -1.35 -1.73
C SER A 66 -2.64 -1.90 -2.27
N LEU A 67 -3.50 -1.04 -2.81
CA LEU A 67 -4.77 -1.44 -3.43
C LEU A 67 -4.54 -2.15 -4.76
N CYS A 68 -3.56 -1.67 -5.56
CA CYS A 68 -3.18 -2.30 -6.82
C CYS A 68 -2.65 -3.73 -6.62
N ILE A 69 -1.75 -3.94 -5.65
CA ILE A 69 -1.19 -5.26 -5.34
C ILE A 69 -2.28 -6.19 -4.79
N VAL A 70 -3.05 -5.77 -3.78
CA VAL A 70 -4.09 -6.61 -3.18
C VAL A 70 -5.18 -6.97 -4.21
N GLY A 71 -5.60 -6.02 -5.04
CA GLY A 71 -6.55 -6.28 -6.13
C GLY A 71 -6.01 -7.30 -7.14
N SER A 72 -4.74 -7.19 -7.51
CA SER A 72 -4.07 -8.14 -8.41
C SER A 72 -3.95 -9.54 -7.80
N VAL A 73 -3.63 -9.64 -6.50
CA VAL A 73 -3.60 -10.92 -5.76
C VAL A 73 -4.98 -11.59 -5.74
N VAL A 74 -6.04 -10.82 -5.46
CA VAL A 74 -7.42 -11.33 -5.46
C VAL A 74 -7.82 -11.79 -6.86
N ALA A 75 -7.52 -11.01 -7.90
CA ALA A 75 -7.81 -11.39 -9.28
C ALA A 75 -7.13 -12.71 -9.68
N VAL A 76 -5.84 -12.88 -9.38
CA VAL A 76 -5.12 -14.14 -9.66
C VAL A 76 -5.67 -15.31 -8.84
N GLY A 77 -6.05 -15.08 -7.58
CA GLY A 77 -6.71 -16.08 -6.74
C GLY A 77 -8.06 -16.54 -7.30
N MET A 78 -8.87 -15.60 -7.80
CA MET A 78 -10.16 -15.89 -8.43
C MET A 78 -10.01 -16.68 -9.75
N VAL A 79 -9.04 -16.29 -10.60
CA VAL A 79 -8.79 -16.96 -11.89
C VAL A 79 -8.29 -18.38 -11.71
N ARG A 80 -7.48 -18.66 -10.67
CA ARG A 80 -6.96 -20.01 -10.45
C ARG A 80 -8.03 -20.99 -9.99
N GLY A 81 -9.07 -20.56 -9.28
CA GLY A 81 -10.19 -21.40 -8.82
C GLY A 81 -9.82 -22.50 -7.79
N SER A 82 -8.60 -23.02 -7.82
CA SER A 82 -8.13 -24.15 -7.01
C SER A 82 -7.48 -23.76 -5.68
N VAL A 83 -7.13 -22.49 -5.48
CA VAL A 83 -6.51 -21.99 -4.24
C VAL A 83 -7.49 -21.01 -3.58
N PRO A 84 -8.02 -21.33 -2.38
CA PRO A 84 -8.99 -20.45 -1.72
C PRO A 84 -8.32 -19.15 -1.26
N VAL A 85 -8.90 -18.02 -1.65
CA VAL A 85 -8.51 -16.70 -1.14
C VAL A 85 -8.95 -16.60 0.32
N ASN A 86 -8.05 -16.13 1.19
CA ASN A 86 -8.36 -15.93 2.61
C ASN A 86 -9.22 -14.66 2.81
N TRP A 87 -10.53 -14.79 2.60
CA TRP A 87 -11.50 -13.70 2.73
C TRP A 87 -11.54 -13.04 4.12
N PRO A 88 -11.44 -13.77 5.25
CA PRO A 88 -11.34 -13.13 6.57
C PRO A 88 -10.12 -12.21 6.70
N LEU A 89 -8.96 -12.61 6.19
CA LEU A 89 -7.76 -11.77 6.21
C LEU A 89 -7.93 -10.55 5.32
N PHE A 90 -8.46 -10.72 4.10
CA PHE A 90 -8.74 -9.61 3.19
C PHE A 90 -9.66 -8.57 3.85
N ARG A 91 -10.72 -9.02 4.52
CA ARG A 91 -11.62 -8.15 5.28
C ARG A 91 -10.90 -7.40 6.39
N ASN A 92 -10.02 -8.06 7.14
CA ASN A 92 -9.25 -7.40 8.21
C ASN A 92 -8.32 -6.31 7.65
N VAL A 93 -7.69 -6.54 6.50
CA VAL A 93 -6.86 -5.54 5.83
C VAL A 93 -7.73 -4.38 5.32
N PHE A 94 -8.90 -4.67 4.77
CA PHE A 94 -9.84 -3.64 4.35
C PHE A 94 -10.32 -2.77 5.53
N ILE A 95 -10.68 -3.39 6.66
CA ILE A 95 -11.04 -2.67 7.89
C ILE A 95 -9.87 -1.82 8.37
N ALA A 96 -8.65 -2.35 8.35
CA ALA A 96 -7.46 -1.58 8.72
C ALA A 96 -7.31 -0.32 7.87
N TRP A 97 -7.51 -0.40 6.55
CA TRP A 97 -7.48 0.78 5.69
C TRP A 97 -8.55 1.80 6.06
N VAL A 98 -9.81 1.37 6.20
CA VAL A 98 -10.93 2.24 6.56
C VAL A 98 -10.69 2.91 7.92
N VAL A 99 -10.06 2.23 8.87
CA VAL A 99 -9.74 2.75 10.20
C VAL A 99 -8.52 3.68 10.19
N THR A 100 -7.52 3.43 9.34
CA THR A 100 -6.31 4.27 9.26
C THR A 100 -6.58 5.69 8.75
N PHE A 101 -7.51 5.87 7.81
CA PHE A 101 -7.87 7.20 7.30
C PHE A 101 -8.42 8.16 8.38
N PRO A 102 -9.49 7.82 9.12
CA PRO A 102 -10.04 8.69 10.15
C PRO A 102 -9.07 8.86 11.33
N LEU A 103 -8.34 7.81 11.72
CA LEU A 103 -7.32 7.94 12.75
C LEU A 103 -6.24 8.94 12.35
N SER A 104 -5.70 8.85 11.13
CA SER A 104 -4.69 9.80 10.64
C SER A 104 -5.21 11.24 10.64
N GLY A 105 -6.46 11.45 10.23
CA GLY A 105 -7.10 12.77 10.27
C GLY A 105 -7.26 13.29 11.70
N LEU A 106 -7.74 12.44 12.61
CA LEU A 106 -7.93 12.79 14.01
C LEU A 106 -6.60 13.15 14.69
N PHE A 107 -5.55 12.35 14.49
CA PHE A 107 -4.22 12.64 15.00
C PHE A 107 -3.68 13.97 14.48
N SER A 108 -3.90 14.27 13.20
CA SER A 108 -3.49 15.55 12.61
C SER A 108 -4.20 16.74 13.26
N VAL A 109 -5.52 16.65 13.47
CA VAL A 109 -6.31 17.70 14.13
C VAL A 109 -5.86 17.92 15.57
N ILE A 110 -5.67 16.83 16.34
CA ILE A 110 -5.23 16.91 17.74
C ILE A 110 -3.85 17.58 17.83
N PHE A 111 -2.91 17.14 17.00
CA PHE A 111 -1.56 17.70 17.00
C PHE A 111 -1.56 19.18 16.65
N MET A 112 -2.34 19.58 15.65
CA MET A 112 -2.47 20.99 15.26
C MET A 112 -3.15 21.84 16.33
N ALA A 113 -4.15 21.30 17.04
CA ALA A 113 -4.81 21.99 18.15
C ALA A 113 -3.85 22.25 19.32
N ILE A 114 -3.00 21.27 19.67
CA ILE A 114 -1.97 21.42 20.71
C ILE A 114 -0.97 22.51 20.33
N LEU A 115 -0.47 22.49 19.10
CA LEU A 115 0.47 23.52 18.63
C LEU A 115 -0.15 24.92 18.66
N LYS A 116 -1.43 25.04 18.26
CA LYS A 116 -2.13 26.32 18.30
C LYS A 116 -2.32 26.83 19.72
N TYR A 117 -2.64 25.97 20.69
CA TYR A 117 -2.80 26.36 22.10
C TYR A 117 -1.49 26.81 22.77
N PHE A 118 -0.35 26.29 22.32
CA PHE A 118 0.95 26.65 22.90
C PHE A 118 1.58 27.90 22.28
N PHE A 119 1.36 28.14 20.98
CA PHE A 119 1.97 29.26 20.25
C PHE A 119 1.10 30.52 20.16
N LEU A 120 -0.19 30.43 20.50
CA LEU A 120 -1.18 31.51 20.41
C LEU A 120 -1.99 31.58 21.71
#